data_AF-A0A2L2NFS0-F1
#
_entry.id   AF-A0A2L2NFS0-F1
#
_cell.length_a   1.000
_cell.length_b   1.000
_cell.length_c   1.000
_cell.angle_alpha   90.00
_cell.angle_beta   90.00
_cell.angle_gamma   90.00
#
_symmetry.space_group_name_H-M   'P 1'
#
loop_
_entity.id
_entity.type
_entity.pdbx_description
1 polymer ?
#
loop_
_entity_poly.entity_id
_entity_poly.type
_entity_poly.pdbx_seq_one_letter_code
_entity_poly.pdbx_strand_id
1 'polypeptide(L)'
;MAIHLTKRLSMFAAILSIVLSMPGIALAVPVQLHTNSGVIFAQINKTASYSTSSEINLTPLQSQELQAVRQRRNREIEAVLNTSQRVRLNHNLRAGNNMNQALQKLNLKPEQQEFVKAIVQYTNLKMKAIASRHSLIIDHK
;
A
#
# COMPACT_ATOMS: atom_id res chain seq x y z
N MET A 1 -57.94 19.73 -6.67
CA MET A 1 -57.07 18.57 -6.39
C MET A 1 -56.25 18.06 -7.59
N ALA A 2 -56.31 18.65 -8.80
CA ALA A 2 -55.54 18.15 -9.96
C ALA A 2 -54.06 18.63 -10.02
N ILE A 3 -53.76 19.81 -9.45
CA ILE A 3 -52.45 20.47 -9.56
C ILE A 3 -51.35 19.73 -8.76
N HIS A 4 -51.71 19.12 -7.62
CA HIS A 4 -50.75 18.31 -6.86
C HIS A 4 -50.49 16.94 -7.50
N LEU A 5 -51.44 16.43 -8.31
CA LEU A 5 -51.32 15.15 -9.01
C LEU A 5 -50.33 15.28 -10.17
N THR A 6 -50.44 16.33 -10.97
CA THR A 6 -49.50 16.61 -12.07
C THR A 6 -48.08 16.87 -11.58
N LYS A 7 -47.92 17.57 -10.44
CA LYS A 7 -46.62 17.78 -9.80
C LYS A 7 -45.97 16.48 -9.30
N ARG A 8 -46.77 15.56 -8.74
CA ARG A 8 -46.28 14.23 -8.33
C ARG A 8 -45.91 13.38 -9.54
N LEU A 9 -46.74 13.38 -10.59
CA LEU A 9 -46.49 12.64 -11.82
C LEU A 9 -45.21 13.11 -12.54
N SER A 10 -44.98 14.42 -12.58
CA SER A 10 -43.75 15.01 -13.11
C SER A 10 -42.50 14.61 -12.33
N MET A 11 -42.59 14.48 -11.00
CA MET A 11 -41.47 14.07 -10.16
C MET A 11 -41.09 12.60 -10.39
N PHE A 12 -42.08 11.72 -10.57
CA PHE A 12 -41.83 10.33 -10.96
C PHE A 12 -41.21 10.22 -12.36
N ALA A 13 -41.66 11.02 -13.32
CA ALA A 13 -41.07 11.04 -14.67
C ALA A 13 -39.59 11.47 -14.66
N ALA A 14 -39.23 12.46 -13.84
CA ALA A 14 -37.85 12.91 -13.70
C ALA A 14 -36.93 11.81 -13.14
N ILE A 15 -37.38 11.11 -12.08
CA ILE A 15 -36.64 10.00 -11.47
C ILE A 15 -36.45 8.85 -12.46
N LEU A 16 -37.49 8.49 -13.21
CA LEU A 16 -37.42 7.41 -14.20
C LEU A 16 -36.40 7.73 -15.31
N SER A 17 -36.31 8.99 -15.74
CA SER A 17 -35.32 9.39 -16.77
C SER A 17 -33.87 9.27 -16.28
N ILE A 18 -33.62 9.53 -14.99
CA ILE A 18 -32.29 9.42 -14.39
C ILE A 18 -31.87 7.94 -14.30
N VAL A 19 -32.79 7.05 -13.93
CA VAL A 19 -32.52 5.61 -13.87
C VAL A 19 -32.27 5.04 -15.28
N LEU A 20 -33.03 5.46 -16.28
CA LEU A 20 -32.82 5.03 -17.67
C LEU A 20 -31.51 5.55 -18.28
N SER A 21 -31.02 6.69 -17.81
CA SER A 21 -29.81 7.34 -18.32
C SER A 21 -28.52 6.83 -17.69
N MET A 22 -28.59 5.89 -16.73
CA MET A 22 -27.39 5.22 -16.25
C MET A 22 -26.86 4.27 -17.33
N PRO A 23 -25.61 4.45 -17.81
CA PRO A 23 -25.02 3.51 -18.75
C PRO A 23 -24.97 2.12 -18.10
N GLY A 24 -25.50 1.12 -18.80
CA GLY A 24 -25.48 -0.27 -18.32
C GLY A 24 -24.05 -0.70 -17.97
N ILE A 25 -23.88 -1.33 -16.81
CA ILE A 25 -22.59 -1.90 -16.41
C ILE A 25 -22.32 -3.05 -17.38
N ALA A 26 -21.44 -2.83 -18.36
CA ALA A 26 -20.94 -3.88 -19.22
C ALA A 26 -20.13 -4.85 -18.34
N LEU A 27 -20.67 -6.04 -18.09
CA LEU A 27 -19.90 -7.15 -17.56
C LEU A 27 -18.92 -7.56 -18.66
N ALA A 28 -17.65 -7.18 -18.51
CA ALA A 28 -16.58 -7.68 -19.35
C ALA A 28 -16.43 -9.18 -19.08
N VAL A 29 -17.04 -10.00 -19.93
CA VAL A 29 -16.79 -11.45 -19.97
C VAL A 29 -15.31 -11.63 -20.32
N PRO A 30 -14.52 -12.37 -19.51
CA PRO A 30 -13.12 -12.59 -19.82
C PRO A 30 -13.01 -13.35 -21.14
N VAL A 31 -12.34 -12.73 -22.11
CA VAL A 31 -11.93 -13.39 -23.34
C VAL A 31 -10.95 -14.50 -22.96
N GLN A 32 -11.31 -15.75 -23.24
CA GLN A 32 -10.39 -16.87 -23.12
C GLN A 32 -9.37 -16.77 -24.24
N LEU A 33 -8.26 -16.08 -23.96
CA LEU A 33 -7.11 -16.09 -24.83
C LEU A 33 -6.46 -17.47 -24.72
N HIS A 34 -6.73 -18.32 -25.71
CA HIS A 34 -5.98 -19.55 -25.96
C HIS A 34 -4.58 -19.16 -26.48
N THR A 35 -3.78 -18.52 -25.64
CA THR A 35 -2.35 -18.40 -25.88
C THR A 35 -1.72 -19.73 -25.50
N ASN A 36 -1.21 -20.45 -26.51
CA ASN A 36 -0.22 -21.48 -26.26
C ASN A 36 0.89 -20.85 -25.42
N SER A 37 0.85 -21.12 -24.12
CA SER A 37 1.76 -20.56 -23.14
C SER A 37 3.11 -21.24 -23.33
N GLY A 38 3.86 -20.77 -24.32
CA GLY A 38 5.31 -20.88 -24.29
C GLY A 38 5.77 -20.01 -23.14
N VAL A 39 5.85 -20.59 -21.95
CA VAL A 39 6.41 -19.93 -20.77
C VAL A 39 7.87 -19.67 -21.08
N ILE A 40 8.19 -18.44 -21.49
CA ILE A 40 9.58 -17.98 -21.50
C ILE A 40 9.96 -17.74 -20.04
N PHE A 41 10.54 -18.75 -19.41
CA PHE A 41 11.33 -18.54 -18.21
C PHE A 41 12.59 -17.77 -18.64
N ALA A 42 12.77 -16.56 -18.11
CA ALA A 42 14.09 -15.95 -18.12
C ALA A 42 15.00 -16.84 -17.28
N GLN A 43 15.81 -17.68 -17.95
CA GLN A 43 16.81 -18.51 -17.30
C GLN A 43 17.91 -17.58 -16.79
N ILE A 44 17.80 -17.19 -15.52
CA ILE A 44 18.86 -16.46 -14.81
C ILE A 44 19.96 -17.49 -14.56
N ASN A 45 20.96 -17.50 -15.43
CA ASN A 45 22.15 -18.31 -15.25
C ASN A 45 22.81 -17.89 -13.93
N LYS A 46 22.73 -18.80 -12.96
CA LYS A 46 23.32 -18.73 -11.62
C LYS A 46 24.84 -18.67 -11.73
N THR A 47 25.40 -17.47 -11.84
CA THR A 47 26.82 -17.20 -11.58
C THR A 47 26.97 -15.86 -10.88
N ALA A 48 26.71 -15.88 -9.57
CA ALA A 48 27.47 -15.17 -8.55
C ALA A 48 26.74 -15.36 -7.23
N SER A 49 27.47 -15.87 -6.24
CA SER A 49 27.05 -15.96 -4.86
C SER A 49 26.67 -14.58 -4.32
N TYR A 50 25.38 -14.25 -4.39
CA TYR A 50 24.76 -13.24 -3.56
C TYR A 50 23.53 -13.87 -2.93
N SER A 51 23.58 -14.02 -1.61
CA SER A 51 22.45 -14.41 -0.78
C SER A 51 21.31 -13.41 -0.99
N THR A 52 20.47 -13.64 -2.00
CA THR A 52 19.21 -12.94 -2.18
C THR A 52 18.29 -13.45 -1.10
N SER A 53 17.79 -12.52 -0.28
CA SER A 53 16.80 -12.76 0.77
C SER A 53 15.79 -13.79 0.30
N SER A 54 15.59 -14.82 1.10
CA SER A 54 14.49 -15.77 0.97
C SER A 54 13.24 -15.00 0.53
N GLU A 55 12.75 -15.28 -0.66
CA GLU A 55 11.53 -14.70 -1.18
C GLU A 55 10.39 -15.20 -0.29
N ILE A 56 10.10 -14.45 0.77
CA ILE A 56 9.05 -14.80 1.71
C ILE A 56 7.75 -14.69 0.93
N ASN A 57 7.19 -15.84 0.56
CA ASN A 57 5.88 -15.92 -0.08
C ASN A 57 4.81 -15.51 0.94
N LEU A 58 4.59 -14.20 1.07
CA LEU A 58 3.55 -13.64 1.92
C LEU A 58 2.18 -13.86 1.27
N THR A 59 1.19 -14.27 2.05
CA THR A 59 -0.20 -14.22 1.60
C THR A 59 -0.63 -12.76 1.41
N PRO A 60 -1.66 -12.48 0.59
CA PRO A 60 -2.19 -11.12 0.44
C PRO A 60 -2.59 -10.50 1.78
N LEU A 61 -3.19 -11.30 2.67
CA LEU A 61 -3.60 -10.87 4.02
C LEU A 61 -2.38 -10.47 4.88
N GLN A 62 -1.32 -11.30 4.89
CA GLN A 62 -0.09 -10.99 5.61
C GLN A 62 0.57 -9.73 5.07
N SER A 63 0.63 -9.58 3.74
CA SER A 63 1.16 -8.38 3.09
C SER A 63 0.39 -7.13 3.52
N GLN A 64 -0.93 -7.20 3.58
CA GLN A 64 -1.77 -6.10 4.04
C GLN A 64 -1.51 -5.74 5.51
N GLU A 65 -1.37 -6.73 6.38
CA GLU A 65 -1.07 -6.51 7.80
C GLU A 65 0.30 -5.83 8.00
N LEU A 66 1.33 -6.31 7.29
CA LEU A 66 2.66 -5.71 7.30
C LEU A 66 2.65 -4.28 6.74
N GLN A 67 1.86 -4.01 5.69
CA GLN A 67 1.69 -2.66 5.15
C GLN A 67 1.01 -1.73 6.15
N ALA A 68 -0.02 -2.21 6.87
CA ALA A 68 -0.68 -1.41 7.91
C ALA A 68 0.30 -1.01 9.03
N VAL A 69 1.16 -1.94 9.46
CA VAL A 69 2.22 -1.67 10.45
C VAL A 69 3.21 -0.63 9.91
N ARG A 70 3.65 -0.75 8.66
CA ARG A 70 4.56 0.21 8.01
C ARG A 70 3.93 1.60 7.87
N GLN A 71 2.67 1.68 7.48
CA GLN A 71 1.94 2.95 7.38
C GLN A 71 1.81 3.64 8.74
N ARG A 72 1.50 2.87 9.79
CA ARG A 72 1.46 3.40 11.15
C ARG A 72 2.81 3.96 11.60
N ARG A 73 3.89 3.21 11.39
CA ARG A 73 5.27 3.69 11.64
C ARG A 73 5.53 5.02 10.93
N ASN A 74 5.13 5.15 9.66
CA ASN A 74 5.37 6.38 8.90
C ASN A 74 4.65 7.58 9.54
N ARG A 75 3.40 7.41 9.99
CA ARG A 75 2.66 8.47 10.70
C ARG A 75 3.31 8.84 12.04
N GLU A 76 3.76 7.84 12.80
CA GLU A 76 4.44 8.06 14.09
C GLU A 76 5.77 8.80 13.90
N ILE A 77 6.54 8.45 12.86
CA ILE A 77 7.76 9.17 12.49
C ILE A 77 7.43 10.61 12.08
N GLU A 78 6.45 10.82 11.20
CA GLU A 78 6.05 12.16 10.77
C GLU A 78 5.66 13.04 11.95
N ALA A 79 5.00 12.49 12.97
CA ALA A 79 4.63 13.23 14.18
C ALA A 79 5.84 13.76 14.97
N VAL A 80 6.99 13.07 14.93
CA VAL A 80 8.25 13.51 15.57
C VAL A 80 8.96 14.60 14.76
N LEU A 81 8.73 14.64 13.44
CA LEU A 81 9.40 15.56 12.52
C LEU A 81 8.69 16.91 12.44
N ASN A 82 9.47 17.97 12.26
CA ASN A 82 8.94 19.28 11.90
C ASN A 82 8.60 19.36 10.39
N THR A 83 7.95 20.45 9.98
CA THR A 83 7.48 20.62 8.60
C THR A 83 8.60 20.51 7.55
N SER A 84 9.75 21.14 7.77
CA SER A 84 10.86 21.10 6.78
C SER A 84 11.50 19.72 6.69
N GLN A 85 11.60 19.02 7.82
CA GLN A 85 12.05 17.62 7.88
C GLN A 85 11.08 16.69 7.15
N ARG A 86 9.75 16.86 7.29
CA ARG A 86 8.75 16.05 6.55
C ARG A 86 8.87 16.21 5.04
N VAL A 87 9.07 17.45 4.57
CA VAL A 87 9.27 17.72 3.12
C VAL A 87 10.53 17.02 2.61
N ARG A 88 11.65 17.12 3.34
CA ARG A 88 12.90 16.43 2.96
C ARG A 88 12.77 14.92 3.00
N LEU A 89 12.06 14.37 3.99
CA LEU A 89 11.80 12.94 4.08
C LEU A 89 11.06 12.46 2.82
N ASN A 90 9.96 13.12 2.46
CA ASN A 90 9.17 12.76 1.28
C ASN A 90 10.00 12.89 -0.01
N HIS A 91 10.79 13.96 -0.14
CA HIS A 91 11.70 14.13 -1.27
C HIS A 91 12.70 12.96 -1.39
N ASN A 92 13.37 12.58 -0.31
CA ASN A 92 14.32 11.46 -0.29
C ASN A 92 13.64 10.12 -0.64
N LEU A 93 12.44 9.87 -0.12
CA LEU A 93 11.67 8.66 -0.44
C LEU A 93 11.30 8.61 -1.93
N ARG A 94 10.87 9.72 -2.52
CA ARG A 94 10.56 9.83 -3.95
C ARG A 94 11.81 9.72 -4.84
N ALA A 95 12.99 10.06 -4.31
CA ALA A 95 14.27 9.86 -4.97
C ALA A 95 14.79 8.40 -4.88
N GLY A 96 13.98 7.47 -4.36
CA GLY A 96 14.30 6.04 -4.30
C GLY A 96 15.10 5.63 -3.06
N ASN A 97 15.30 6.52 -2.07
CA ASN A 97 15.90 6.10 -0.81
C ASN A 97 14.91 5.28 0.01
N ASN A 98 15.40 4.20 0.62
CA ASN A 98 14.61 3.48 1.61
C ASN A 98 14.43 4.32 2.88
N MET A 99 13.49 3.93 3.75
CA MET A 99 13.15 4.71 4.94
C MET A 99 14.38 5.03 5.82
N ASN A 100 15.26 4.06 6.06
CA ASN A 100 16.44 4.26 6.91
C ASN A 100 17.41 5.27 6.27
N GLN A 101 17.68 5.14 4.98
CA GLN A 101 18.51 6.09 4.23
C GLN A 101 17.90 7.50 4.22
N ALA A 102 16.59 7.60 4.03
CA ALA A 102 15.87 8.87 4.01
C ALA A 102 15.92 9.58 5.37
N LEU A 103 15.84 8.81 6.47
CA LEU A 103 15.98 9.29 7.85
C LEU A 103 17.42 9.71 8.19
N GLN A 104 18.44 8.98 7.72
CA GLN A 104 19.84 9.35 7.95
C GLN A 104 20.22 10.68 7.27
N LYS A 105 19.57 11.00 6.14
CA LYS A 105 19.76 12.27 5.44
C LYS A 105 19.05 13.45 6.12
N LEU A 106 18.25 13.20 7.15
CA LEU A 106 17.64 14.24 7.96
C LEU A 106 18.61 14.64 9.07
N ASN A 107 18.84 15.94 9.22
CA ASN A 107 19.57 16.47 10.38
C ASN A 107 18.63 16.47 11.60
N LEU A 108 18.39 15.29 12.17
CA LEU A 108 17.52 15.10 13.33
C LEU A 108 18.23 15.51 14.61
N LYS A 109 17.52 16.19 15.52
CA LYS A 109 18.01 16.44 16.88
C LYS A 109 18.20 15.11 17.64
N PRO A 110 19.10 15.04 18.63
CA PRO A 110 19.34 13.80 19.39
C PRO A 110 18.05 13.16 19.94
N GLU A 111 17.16 13.95 20.52
CA GLU A 111 15.86 13.50 21.03
C GLU A 111 14.98 12.91 19.92
N GLN A 112 14.91 13.57 18.75
CA GLN A 112 14.16 13.07 17.60
C GLN A 112 14.74 11.75 17.08
N GLN A 113 16.07 11.60 17.09
CA GLN A 113 16.73 10.35 16.71
C GLN A 113 16.35 9.21 17.65
N GLU A 114 16.30 9.47 18.95
CA GLU A 114 15.90 8.48 19.96
C GLU A 114 14.44 8.04 19.74
N PHE A 115 13.52 8.98 19.56
CA PHE A 115 12.11 8.66 19.27
C PHE A 115 11.96 7.87 17.96
N VAL A 116 12.62 8.29 16.88
CA VAL A 116 12.59 7.58 15.60
C VAL A 116 13.15 6.16 15.75
N LYS A 117 14.26 5.99 16.48
CA LYS A 117 14.85 4.68 16.76
C LYS A 117 13.88 3.78 17.54
N ALA A 118 13.23 4.31 18.57
CA ALA A 118 12.24 3.58 19.34
C ALA A 118 11.04 3.13 18.48
N ILE A 119 10.52 4.04 17.63
CA ILE A 119 9.43 3.74 16.70
C ILE A 119 9.83 2.61 15.72
N VAL A 120 11.04 2.69 15.16
CA VAL A 120 11.56 1.65 14.25
C VAL A 120 11.72 0.32 14.97
N GLN A 121 12.30 0.30 16.17
CA GLN A 121 12.46 -0.92 16.97
C GLN A 121 11.13 -1.56 17.33
N TYR A 122 10.16 -0.76 17.80
CA TYR A 122 8.82 -1.23 18.11
C TYR A 122 8.11 -1.80 16.88
N THR A 123 8.25 -1.13 15.73
CA THR A 123 7.71 -1.63 14.46
C THR A 123 8.34 -2.98 14.10
N ASN A 124 9.65 -3.13 14.22
CA ASN A 124 10.34 -4.38 13.92
C ASN A 124 9.86 -5.51 14.83
N LEU A 125 9.62 -5.25 16.12
CA LEU A 125 9.04 -6.23 17.05
C LEU A 125 7.63 -6.64 16.62
N LYS A 126 6.78 -5.70 16.19
CA LYS A 126 5.46 -6.02 15.65
C LYS A 126 5.53 -6.88 14.40
N MET A 127 6.40 -6.51 13.46
CA MET A 127 6.60 -7.26 12.22
C MET A 127 7.06 -8.70 12.53
N LYS A 128 7.99 -8.87 13.48
CA LYS A 128 8.40 -10.19 13.97
C LYS A 128 7.25 -10.97 14.59
N ALA A 129 6.44 -10.34 15.43
CA ALA A 129 5.28 -11.00 16.03
C ALA A 129 4.27 -11.47 14.98
N ILE A 130 4.01 -10.66 13.95
CA ILE A 130 3.14 -11.04 12.82
C ILE A 130 3.76 -12.20 12.04
N ALA A 131 5.06 -12.14 11.76
CA ALA A 131 5.77 -13.21 11.08
C ALA A 131 5.69 -14.53 11.85
N SER A 132 5.97 -14.50 13.15
CA SER A 132 5.93 -15.67 14.02
C SER A 132 4.54 -16.31 14.12
N ARG A 133 3.46 -15.52 14.15
CA ARG A 133 2.08 -16.05 14.10
C ARG A 133 1.79 -16.84 12.83
N HIS A 134 2.50 -16.51 11.75
CA HIS A 134 2.29 -17.10 10.44
C HIS A 134 3.45 -18.00 9.99
N SER A 135 4.37 -18.37 10.90
CA SER A 135 5.56 -19.18 10.63
C SER A 135 6.50 -18.62 9.53
N LEU A 136 6.53 -17.30 9.35
CA LEU A 136 7.40 -16.63 8.38
C LEU A 136 8.74 -16.26 9.01
N ILE A 137 9.84 -16.55 8.32
CA ILE A 137 11.18 -16.08 8.70
C ILE A 137 11.40 -14.72 8.04
N ILE A 138 11.18 -13.62 8.76
CA ILE A 138 11.58 -12.28 8.28
C ILE A 138 13.04 -12.04 8.65
N ASP A 139 13.93 -12.17 7.67
CA ASP A 139 15.32 -11.74 7.80
C ASP A 139 15.42 -10.22 7.67
N HIS A 140 16.20 -9.57 8.54
CA HIS A 140 16.39 -8.13 8.55
C HIS A 140 17.88 -7.81 8.57
N LYS A 141 18.37 -7.22 7.47
CA LYS A 141 19.67 -6.58 7.35
C LYS A 141 19.56 -5.07 7.60
#